data_AF-A0A8C5QN19-F1
#
_entry.id   AF-A0A8C5QN19-F1
#
_cell.length_a   1.000
_cell.length_b   1.000
_cell.length_c   1.000
_cell.angle_alpha   90.00
_cell.angle_beta   90.00
_cell.angle_gamma   90.00
#
_symmetry.space_group_name_H-M   'P 1'
#
loop_
_entity.id
_entity.type
_entity.pdbx_description
1 polymer ?
#
loop_
_entity_poly.entity_id
_entity_poly.type
_entity_poly.pdbx_seq_one_letter_code
_entity_poly.pdbx_strand_id
1 'polypeptide(L)'
;MTEHGESVYNTTTAPAEKKKGCSSTLGKSNMALKVAQLVCSLVAFICEEIIEHCENCGGLYFFEFVSCSASLLVLLLLIVYFTPLKHQVDLPSILKIDFYITAGVGIVFLIASITFAATKDSNDLATVSVIFGFLATACFIIEVYIMWKNGRCPIKRKTTASTSNGTAEGQPLNNPAAAQATPNPV
;
A
#
# COMPACT_ATOMS: atom_id res chain seq x y z
N MET A 1 13.75 -24.76 51.50
CA MET A 1 13.73 -26.21 51.20
C MET A 1 12.27 -26.61 51.37
N THR A 2 11.46 -26.90 50.35
CA THR A 2 11.70 -27.48 49.02
C THR A 2 10.51 -27.19 48.12
N GLU A 3 10.79 -27.07 46.82
CA GLU A 3 9.89 -26.87 45.68
C GLU A 3 9.10 -28.12 45.25
N HIS A 4 8.19 -27.87 44.29
CA HIS A 4 7.61 -28.75 43.26
C HIS A 4 6.46 -29.68 43.70
N GLY A 5 5.38 -29.86 42.93
CA GLY A 5 5.05 -29.46 41.57
C GLY A 5 3.79 -30.23 41.10
N GLU A 6 3.21 -29.77 39.99
CA GLU A 6 2.34 -30.56 39.10
C GLU A 6 0.86 -30.85 39.47
N SER A 7 -0.03 -30.01 38.94
CA SER A 7 -1.03 -30.46 37.95
C SER A 7 -1.06 -29.43 36.81
N VAL A 8 -0.18 -29.54 35.81
CA VAL A 8 -0.20 -30.47 34.65
C VAL A 8 -1.47 -30.28 33.83
N TYR A 9 -1.37 -29.29 32.95
CA TYR A 9 -1.99 -29.17 31.63
C TYR A 9 -3.49 -29.41 31.51
N ASN A 10 -4.26 -28.33 31.55
CA ASN A 10 -5.43 -28.25 30.69
C ASN A 10 -4.95 -27.88 29.27
N THR A 11 -4.62 -28.92 28.51
CA THR A 11 -4.47 -28.88 27.05
C THR A 11 -5.85 -28.63 26.44
N THR A 12 -6.30 -27.38 26.47
CA THR A 12 -7.33 -26.95 25.52
C THR A 12 -6.59 -26.49 24.28
N THR A 13 -6.27 -27.46 23.43
CA THR A 13 -6.02 -27.30 22.00
C THR A 13 -7.20 -26.55 21.40
N ALA A 14 -7.20 -25.21 21.52
CA ALA A 14 -7.87 -24.39 20.53
C ALA A 14 -7.18 -24.73 19.21
N PRO A 15 -7.92 -25.10 18.15
CA PRO A 15 -7.29 -25.24 16.85
C PRO A 15 -6.55 -23.93 16.61
N ALA A 16 -5.25 -24.03 16.34
CA ALA A 16 -4.55 -22.96 15.65
C ALA A 16 -5.28 -22.83 14.32
N GLU A 17 -6.34 -22.03 14.31
CA GLU A 17 -6.87 -21.47 13.10
C GLU A 17 -5.65 -20.81 12.49
N LYS A 18 -5.18 -21.41 11.38
CA LYS A 18 -4.25 -20.79 10.47
C LYS A 18 -4.94 -19.49 10.07
N LYS A 19 -4.74 -18.43 10.86
CA LYS A 19 -4.94 -17.06 10.44
C LYS A 19 -4.06 -16.96 9.22
N LYS A 20 -4.68 -17.07 8.03
CA LYS A 20 -4.04 -16.81 6.76
C LYS A 20 -3.36 -15.47 6.94
N GLY A 21 -2.04 -15.55 7.12
CA GLY A 21 -1.20 -14.43 7.51
C GLY A 21 -1.28 -13.42 6.40
N CYS A 22 -2.11 -12.41 6.57
CA CYS A 22 -2.18 -11.26 5.69
C CYS A 22 -0.92 -10.36 5.84
N SER A 23 0.13 -10.82 6.52
CA SER A 23 1.16 -9.92 7.04
C SER A 23 2.51 -10.59 7.13
N SER A 24 3.34 -10.39 6.09
CA SER A 24 4.81 -10.33 6.12
C SER A 24 5.37 -10.39 4.69
N THR A 25 4.85 -11.28 3.85
CA THR A 25 5.28 -11.42 2.44
C THR A 25 4.77 -10.25 1.58
N LEU A 26 3.67 -9.63 1.99
CA LEU A 26 2.90 -8.67 1.19
C LEU A 26 3.55 -7.28 1.10
N GLY A 27 4.31 -6.87 2.13
CA GLY A 27 5.08 -5.62 2.08
C GLY A 27 6.22 -5.68 1.04
N LYS A 28 6.89 -6.83 0.96
CA LYS A 28 7.94 -7.08 -0.05
C LYS A 28 7.38 -7.18 -1.46
N SER A 29 6.23 -7.84 -1.63
CA SER A 29 5.60 -7.97 -2.95
C SER A 29 5.11 -6.62 -3.50
N ASN A 30 4.59 -5.72 -2.66
CA ASN A 30 4.18 -4.38 -3.10
C ASN A 30 5.39 -3.54 -3.55
N MET A 31 6.51 -3.63 -2.84
CA MET A 31 7.76 -2.99 -3.28
C MET A 31 8.26 -3.57 -4.61
N ALA A 32 8.24 -4.89 -4.76
CA ALA A 32 8.62 -5.55 -6.00
C ALA A 32 7.70 -5.13 -7.17
N LEU A 33 6.40 -4.93 -6.90
CA LEU A 33 5.44 -4.46 -7.89
C LEU A 33 5.70 -3.01 -8.32
N LYS A 34 5.99 -2.11 -7.37
CA LYS A 34 6.37 -0.72 -7.70
C LYS A 34 7.65 -0.67 -8.54
N VAL A 35 8.64 -1.50 -8.21
CA VAL A 35 9.87 -1.63 -9.00
C VAL A 35 9.56 -2.20 -10.38
N ALA A 36 8.71 -3.23 -10.48
CA ALA A 36 8.32 -3.81 -11.75
C ALA A 36 7.56 -2.81 -12.63
N GLN A 37 6.65 -2.02 -12.07
CA GLN A 37 5.96 -0.93 -12.78
C GLN A 37 6.94 0.12 -13.29
N LEU A 38 7.87 0.56 -12.45
CA LEU A 38 8.89 1.52 -12.84
C LEU A 38 9.70 0.99 -14.02
N VAL A 39 10.20 -0.25 -13.91
CA VAL A 39 11.00 -0.89 -14.97
C VAL A 39 10.18 -1.06 -16.25
N CYS A 40 8.94 -1.56 -16.17
CA CYS A 40 8.12 -1.76 -17.37
C CYS A 40 7.76 -0.44 -18.05
N SER A 41 7.39 0.59 -17.28
CA SER A 41 7.05 1.92 -17.82
C SER A 41 8.27 2.63 -18.41
N LEU A 42 9.45 2.50 -17.79
CA LEU A 42 10.71 3.04 -18.29
C LEU A 42 11.18 2.32 -19.54
N VAL A 43 11.07 1.00 -19.60
CA VAL A 43 11.41 0.22 -20.82
C VAL A 43 10.48 0.61 -21.96
N ALA A 44 9.18 0.76 -21.71
CA ALA A 44 8.24 1.24 -22.72
C ALA A 44 8.65 2.63 -23.25
N PHE A 45 9.01 3.56 -22.36
CA PHE A 45 9.50 4.88 -22.75
C PHE A 45 10.80 4.83 -23.57
N ILE A 46 11.80 4.04 -23.13
CA ILE A 46 13.07 3.89 -23.86
C ILE A 46 12.84 3.27 -25.24
N CYS A 47 11.99 2.24 -25.33
CA CYS A 47 11.66 1.62 -26.61
C CYS A 47 11.00 2.59 -27.59
N GLU A 48 10.25 3.57 -27.06
CA GLU A 48 9.61 4.63 -27.83
C GLU A 48 10.60 5.69 -28.33
N GLU A 49 11.49 6.16 -27.45
CA GLU A 49 12.49 7.20 -27.76
C GLU A 49 13.47 6.76 -28.86
N ILE A 50 13.72 5.45 -28.98
CA ILE A 50 14.63 4.89 -30.01
C ILE A 50 13.96 4.86 -31.41
N ILE A 51 12.65 5.15 -31.52
CA ILE A 51 11.94 5.16 -32.80
C ILE A 51 12.26 6.47 -33.56
N GLU A 52 13.21 6.41 -34.49
CA GLU A 52 13.68 7.58 -35.27
C GLU A 52 12.72 8.02 -36.40
N HIS A 53 11.74 7.18 -36.77
CA HIS A 53 10.86 7.41 -37.93
C HIS A 53 9.40 7.18 -37.60
N CYS A 54 8.57 8.18 -37.87
CA CYS A 54 7.13 8.11 -37.66
C CYS A 54 6.38 9.00 -38.66
N GLU A 55 5.36 8.45 -39.33
CA GLU A 55 4.51 9.19 -40.29
C GLU A 55 3.27 9.81 -39.60
N ASN A 56 2.81 9.27 -38.47
CA ASN A 56 1.65 9.78 -37.71
C ASN A 56 1.90 9.83 -36.19
N CYS A 57 2.63 10.86 -35.74
CA CYS A 57 3.26 10.87 -34.41
C CYS A 57 2.38 11.31 -33.25
N GLY A 58 1.10 11.58 -33.50
CA GLY A 58 0.17 12.00 -32.45
C GLY A 58 0.05 10.98 -31.31
N GLY A 59 -0.06 9.68 -31.63
CA GLY A 59 -0.14 8.62 -30.61
C GLY A 59 1.18 8.38 -29.89
N LEU A 60 2.29 8.51 -30.62
CA LEU A 60 3.68 8.40 -30.17
C LEU A 60 3.97 9.43 -29.06
N TYR A 61 3.72 10.72 -29.35
CA TYR A 61 3.94 11.81 -28.39
C TYR A 61 3.02 11.74 -27.17
N PHE A 62 1.77 11.30 -27.35
CA PHE A 62 0.86 11.11 -26.23
C PHE A 62 1.34 9.99 -25.30
N PHE A 63 1.82 8.89 -25.89
CA PHE A 63 2.37 7.76 -25.13
C PHE A 63 3.68 8.12 -24.44
N GLU A 64 4.57 8.86 -25.10
CA GLU A 64 5.81 9.38 -24.52
C GLU A 64 5.54 10.25 -23.29
N PHE A 65 4.65 11.24 -23.41
CA PHE A 65 4.32 12.13 -22.31
C PHE A 65 3.73 11.38 -21.10
N VAL A 66 2.81 10.46 -21.37
CA VAL A 66 2.16 9.66 -20.33
C VAL A 66 3.14 8.68 -19.68
N SER A 67 4.01 8.03 -20.47
CA SER A 67 4.97 7.06 -19.96
C SER A 67 6.07 7.71 -19.14
N CYS A 68 6.60 8.85 -19.59
CA CYS A 68 7.52 9.67 -18.82
C CYS A 68 6.88 10.11 -17.49
N SER A 69 5.68 10.69 -17.54
CA SER A 69 4.96 11.13 -16.34
C SER A 69 4.69 9.96 -15.38
N ALA A 70 4.27 8.80 -15.89
CA ALA A 70 4.03 7.60 -15.09
C ALA A 70 5.31 7.10 -14.41
N SER A 71 6.43 7.04 -15.13
CA SER A 71 7.72 6.60 -14.59
C SER A 71 8.19 7.54 -13.46
N LEU A 72 8.06 8.86 -13.64
CA LEU A 72 8.42 9.86 -12.63
C LEU A 72 7.50 9.78 -11.41
N LEU A 73 6.20 9.56 -11.59
CA LEU A 73 5.25 9.40 -10.48
C LEU A 73 5.53 8.12 -9.68
N VAL A 74 5.80 6.99 -10.33
CA VAL A 74 6.17 5.75 -9.63
C VAL A 74 7.51 5.91 -8.92
N LEU A 75 8.49 6.56 -9.56
CA LEU A 75 9.79 6.87 -8.94
C LEU A 75 9.61 7.77 -7.70
N LEU A 76 8.78 8.80 -7.79
CA LEU A 76 8.47 9.68 -6.67
C LEU A 76 7.81 8.91 -5.52
N LEU A 77 6.82 8.06 -5.81
CA LEU A 77 6.19 7.18 -4.82
C LEU A 77 7.19 6.22 -4.17
N LEU A 78 8.13 5.69 -4.96
CA LEU A 78 9.20 4.84 -4.48
C LEU A 78 10.12 5.60 -3.51
N ILE A 79 10.54 6.81 -3.86
CA ILE A 79 11.36 7.68 -2.99
C ILE A 79 10.62 8.01 -1.68
N VAL A 80 9.33 8.35 -1.75
CA VAL A 80 8.50 8.59 -0.57
C VAL A 80 8.40 7.34 0.32
N TYR A 81 8.35 6.14 -0.28
CA TYR A 81 8.34 4.89 0.46
C TYR A 81 9.68 4.59 1.16
N PHE A 82 10.80 4.91 0.52
CA PHE A 82 12.15 4.77 1.08
C PHE A 82 12.48 5.82 2.15
N THR A 83 11.93 7.03 2.02
CA THR A 83 12.26 8.12 2.93
C THR A 83 11.52 7.94 4.28
N PRO A 84 12.21 8.08 5.43
CA PRO A 84 11.60 7.91 6.76
C PRO A 84 10.70 9.09 7.19
N LEU A 85 10.15 9.87 6.26
CA LEU A 85 9.21 10.98 6.51
C LEU A 85 7.87 10.52 7.13
N LYS A 86 7.66 9.21 7.30
CA LYS A 86 6.50 8.60 7.95
C LYS A 86 6.29 9.01 9.41
N HIS A 87 7.24 9.70 10.03
CA HIS A 87 7.11 10.16 11.43
C HIS A 87 6.12 11.33 11.59
N GLN A 88 5.82 12.09 10.53
CA GLN A 88 5.02 13.32 10.61
C GLN A 88 3.63 13.21 9.95
N VAL A 89 3.33 12.10 9.28
CA VAL A 89 2.13 11.95 8.43
C VAL A 89 1.43 10.62 8.70
N ASP A 90 0.11 10.69 8.82
CA ASP A 90 -0.75 9.51 8.99
C ASP A 90 -0.52 8.49 7.87
N LEU A 91 0.13 7.39 8.23
CA LEU A 91 0.35 6.23 7.38
C LEU A 91 -0.90 5.74 6.60
N PRO A 92 -2.12 5.72 7.18
CA PRO A 92 -3.32 5.34 6.41
C PRO A 92 -3.70 6.34 5.32
N SER A 93 -3.38 7.62 5.46
CA SER A 93 -3.70 8.66 4.47
C SER A 93 -2.78 8.56 3.26
N ILE A 94 -1.48 8.32 3.49
CA ILE A 94 -0.49 8.09 2.41
C ILE A 94 -0.88 6.87 1.58
N LEU A 95 -1.31 5.78 2.22
CA LEU A 95 -1.69 4.55 1.51
C LEU A 95 -2.96 4.72 0.66
N LYS A 96 -3.90 5.57 1.10
CA LYS A 96 -5.07 5.94 0.28
C LYS A 96 -4.67 6.78 -0.92
N ILE A 97 -3.79 7.77 -0.73
CA ILE A 97 -3.30 8.61 -1.82
C ILE A 97 -2.52 7.77 -2.84
N ASP A 98 -1.65 6.87 -2.37
CA ASP A 98 -0.91 5.92 -3.21
C ASP A 98 -1.84 5.07 -4.08
N PHE A 99 -2.96 4.59 -3.50
CA PHE A 99 -4.00 3.89 -4.25
C PHE A 99 -4.61 4.75 -5.37
N TYR A 100 -5.01 5.99 -5.06
CA TYR A 100 -5.61 6.89 -6.05
C TYR A 100 -4.63 7.28 -7.16
N ILE A 101 -3.37 7.60 -6.82
CA ILE A 101 -2.34 7.95 -7.80
C ILE A 101 -2.05 6.74 -8.69
N THR A 102 -1.81 5.56 -8.11
CA THR A 102 -1.51 4.34 -8.87
C THR A 102 -2.68 3.95 -9.78
N ALA A 103 -3.92 4.06 -9.31
CA ALA A 103 -5.11 3.80 -10.13
C ALA A 103 -5.27 4.82 -11.26
N GLY A 104 -5.11 6.12 -10.98
CA GLY A 104 -5.20 7.18 -11.98
C GLY A 104 -4.14 7.03 -13.06
N VAL A 105 -2.87 6.82 -12.67
CA VAL A 105 -1.76 6.59 -13.58
C VAL A 105 -2.00 5.34 -14.44
N GLY A 106 -2.44 4.23 -13.82
CA GLY A 106 -2.75 3.01 -14.55
C GLY A 106 -3.83 3.17 -15.63
N ILE A 107 -4.88 3.95 -15.35
CA ILE A 107 -5.96 4.23 -16.32
C ILE A 107 -5.44 5.10 -17.47
N VAL A 108 -4.73 6.19 -17.17
CA VAL A 108 -4.20 7.09 -18.20
C VAL A 108 -3.18 6.36 -19.07
N PHE A 109 -2.31 5.55 -18.46
CA PHE A 109 -1.31 4.73 -19.16
C PHE A 109 -1.96 3.65 -20.04
N LEU A 110 -3.08 3.04 -19.61
CA LEU A 110 -3.86 2.13 -20.44
C LEU A 110 -4.41 2.84 -21.68
N ILE A 111 -5.00 4.01 -21.51
CA ILE A 111 -5.55 4.81 -22.62
C ILE A 111 -4.43 5.17 -23.60
N ALA A 112 -3.27 5.60 -23.10
CA ALA A 112 -2.11 5.90 -23.93
C ALA A 112 -1.63 4.68 -24.72
N SER A 113 -1.56 3.50 -24.07
CA SER A 113 -1.17 2.25 -24.74
C SER A 113 -2.16 1.85 -25.84
N ILE A 114 -3.47 2.01 -25.62
CA ILE A 114 -4.50 1.73 -26.62
C ILE A 114 -4.40 2.70 -27.80
N THR A 115 -4.27 4.01 -27.52
CA THR A 115 -4.13 5.03 -28.57
C THR A 115 -2.91 4.75 -29.43
N PHE A 116 -1.76 4.48 -28.80
CA PHE A 116 -0.54 4.18 -29.52
C PHE A 116 -0.66 2.87 -30.33
N ALA A 117 -1.25 1.82 -29.75
CA ALA A 117 -1.52 0.57 -30.45
C ALA A 117 -2.45 0.75 -31.68
N ALA A 118 -3.41 1.68 -31.60
CA ALA A 118 -4.33 1.97 -32.70
C ALA A 118 -3.70 2.81 -33.80
N THR A 119 -2.67 3.60 -33.49
CA THR A 119 -2.01 4.50 -34.44
C THR A 119 -0.66 4.00 -34.94
N LYS A 120 -0.12 2.89 -34.40
CA LYS A 120 1.19 2.37 -34.80
C LYS A 120 1.15 1.77 -36.20
N ASP A 121 2.18 2.05 -36.98
CA ASP A 121 2.46 1.35 -38.23
C ASP A 121 3.18 0.01 -37.98
N SER A 122 3.57 -0.69 -39.05
CA SER A 122 4.29 -1.97 -39.01
C SER A 122 5.77 -1.82 -38.62
N ASN A 123 6.03 -1.17 -37.49
CA ASN A 123 7.36 -1.02 -36.89
C ASN A 123 7.55 -2.05 -35.78
N ASP A 124 8.66 -2.79 -35.83
CA ASP A 124 8.98 -3.82 -34.83
C ASP A 124 9.21 -3.19 -33.46
N LEU A 125 9.94 -2.07 -33.40
CA LEU A 125 10.18 -1.32 -32.15
C LEU A 125 8.90 -0.77 -31.54
N ALA A 126 8.00 -0.20 -32.36
CA ALA A 126 6.70 0.29 -31.91
C ALA A 126 5.85 -0.86 -31.33
N THR A 127 5.91 -2.05 -31.94
CA THR A 127 5.21 -3.22 -31.44
C THR A 127 5.76 -3.67 -30.08
N VAL A 128 7.08 -3.67 -29.91
CA VAL A 128 7.72 -3.97 -28.63
C VAL A 128 7.34 -2.96 -27.55
N SER A 129 7.38 -1.66 -27.87
CA SER A 129 6.95 -0.57 -26.98
C SER A 129 5.50 -0.77 -26.50
N VAL A 130 4.57 -1.09 -27.41
CA VAL A 130 3.17 -1.38 -27.07
C VAL A 130 3.01 -2.60 -26.16
N ILE A 131 3.76 -3.69 -26.41
CA ILE A 131 3.70 -4.91 -25.56
C ILE A 131 4.14 -4.57 -24.13
N PHE A 132 5.24 -3.83 -23.97
CA PHE A 132 5.69 -3.37 -22.66
C PHE A 132 4.71 -2.37 -22.03
N GLY A 133 4.04 -1.56 -22.85
CA GLY A 133 2.95 -0.68 -22.41
C GLY A 133 1.82 -1.47 -21.75
N PHE A 134 1.27 -2.48 -22.44
CA PHE A 134 0.22 -3.33 -21.86
C PHE A 134 0.70 -4.11 -20.63
N LEU A 135 1.96 -4.55 -20.61
CA LEU A 135 2.54 -5.22 -19.45
C LEU A 135 2.61 -4.27 -18.24
N ALA A 136 3.04 -3.03 -18.44
CA ALA A 136 3.05 -2.01 -17.39
C ALA A 136 1.62 -1.75 -16.89
N THR A 137 0.63 -1.64 -17.78
CA THR A 137 -0.77 -1.53 -17.38
C THR A 137 -1.24 -2.71 -16.54
N ALA A 138 -0.88 -3.94 -16.91
CA ALA A 138 -1.20 -5.12 -16.11
C ALA A 138 -0.58 -5.03 -14.71
N CYS A 139 0.67 -4.58 -14.60
CA CYS A 139 1.31 -4.34 -13.30
C CYS A 139 0.57 -3.26 -12.47
N PHE A 140 0.11 -2.17 -13.08
CA PHE A 140 -0.73 -1.16 -12.41
C PHE A 140 -2.05 -1.76 -11.90
N ILE A 141 -2.75 -2.53 -12.74
CA ILE A 141 -4.02 -3.17 -12.37
C ILE A 141 -3.82 -4.19 -11.24
N ILE A 142 -2.77 -5.01 -11.31
CA ILE A 142 -2.47 -6.00 -10.27
C ILE A 142 -2.16 -5.29 -8.94
N GLU A 143 -1.42 -4.18 -8.96
CA GLU A 143 -1.17 -3.41 -7.73
C GLU A 143 -2.45 -2.86 -7.13
N VAL A 144 -3.28 -2.21 -7.95
CA VAL A 144 -4.59 -1.68 -7.52
C VAL A 144 -5.47 -2.79 -6.96
N TYR A 145 -5.49 -3.96 -7.61
CA TYR A 145 -6.25 -5.12 -7.15
C TYR A 145 -5.76 -5.64 -5.80
N ILE A 146 -4.44 -5.78 -5.63
CA ILE A 146 -3.84 -6.20 -4.36
C ILE A 146 -4.14 -5.16 -3.27
N MET A 147 -3.96 -3.87 -3.55
CA MET A 147 -4.28 -2.79 -2.61
C MET A 147 -5.76 -2.80 -2.21
N TRP A 148 -6.67 -3.02 -3.14
CA TRP A 148 -8.10 -3.08 -2.86
C TRP A 148 -8.48 -4.30 -2.01
N LYS A 149 -7.92 -5.47 -2.33
CA LYS A 149 -8.13 -6.69 -1.55
C LYS A 149 -7.57 -6.54 -0.13
N ASN A 150 -6.43 -5.85 0.00
CA ASN A 150 -5.78 -5.60 1.28
C ASN A 150 -6.51 -4.53 2.11
N GLY A 151 -7.11 -3.52 1.47
CA GLY A 151 -7.94 -2.50 2.14
C GLY A 151 -9.20 -3.08 2.78
N ARG A 152 -9.64 -4.26 2.35
CA ARG A 152 -10.73 -5.05 2.98
C ARG A 152 -10.26 -5.92 4.14
N CYS A 153 -8.96 -6.08 4.36
CA CYS A 153 -8.43 -6.64 5.59
C CYS A 153 -8.23 -5.50 6.58
N PRO A 154 -9.14 -5.28 7.55
CA PRO A 154 -8.86 -4.34 8.61
C PRO A 154 -7.58 -4.81 9.29
N ILE A 155 -6.53 -4.01 9.14
CA ILE A 155 -5.36 -4.05 10.00
C ILE A 155 -5.93 -3.78 11.39
N LYS A 156 -6.30 -4.85 12.12
CA LYS A 156 -6.28 -4.83 13.57
C LYS A 156 -4.82 -4.59 13.88
N ARG A 157 -4.45 -3.31 13.95
CA ARG A 157 -3.18 -2.88 14.50
C ARG A 157 -3.16 -3.57 15.85
N LYS A 158 -2.24 -4.53 16.02
CA LYS A 158 -1.64 -4.65 17.34
C LYS A 158 -0.95 -3.31 17.53
N THR A 159 -1.68 -2.36 18.11
CA THR A 159 -1.06 -1.38 18.99
C THR A 159 -0.43 -2.24 20.07
N THR A 160 0.79 -2.68 19.82
CA THR A 160 1.69 -3.07 20.90
C THR A 160 1.79 -1.80 21.72
N ALA A 161 1.10 -1.82 22.87
CA ALA A 161 1.29 -0.83 23.91
C ALA A 161 2.78 -0.87 24.28
N SER A 162 3.55 0.02 23.68
CA SER A 162 4.86 0.38 24.20
C SER A 162 4.59 1.28 25.40
N THR A 163 4.56 0.65 26.58
CA THR A 163 4.77 1.29 27.87
C THR A 163 5.95 2.25 27.79
N SER A 164 5.69 3.55 27.95
CA SER A 164 6.68 4.51 28.42
C SER A 164 5.96 5.71 29.07
N ASN A 165 5.87 5.63 30.39
CA ASN A 165 5.79 6.69 31.41
C ASN A 165 5.36 8.11 31.00
N GLY A 166 4.30 8.60 31.64
CA GLY A 166 4.01 10.04 31.71
C GLY A 166 2.60 10.37 32.19
N THR A 167 2.44 10.44 33.52
CA THR A 167 1.44 11.24 34.25
C THR A 167 -0.04 10.86 34.13
N ALA A 168 -0.52 10.17 35.17
CA ALA A 168 -1.93 10.01 35.48
C ALA A 168 -2.46 11.27 36.20
N GLU A 169 -3.39 11.99 35.60
CA GLU A 169 -4.28 12.92 36.30
C GLU A 169 -5.73 12.70 35.85
N GLY A 170 -6.63 12.55 36.83
CA GLY A 170 -8.08 12.49 36.61
C GLY A 170 -8.77 11.21 37.11
N GLN A 171 -8.59 10.85 38.38
CA GLN A 171 -9.46 9.88 39.05
C GLN A 171 -10.61 10.61 39.76
N PRO A 172 -11.88 10.52 39.33
CA PRO A 172 -13.00 11.00 40.13
C PRO A 172 -13.26 10.00 41.27
N LEU A 173 -13.16 10.48 42.52
CA LEU A 173 -13.56 9.74 43.72
C LEU A 173 -15.05 9.36 43.63
N ASN A 174 -15.34 8.07 43.53
CA ASN A 174 -16.66 7.51 43.83
C ASN A 174 -16.53 6.68 45.12
N ASN A 175 -17.15 7.14 46.21
CA ASN A 175 -17.39 6.33 47.41
C ASN A 175 -18.91 6.13 47.55
N PRO A 176 -19.40 4.88 47.53
CA PRO A 176 -20.71 4.56 48.07
C PRO A 176 -20.61 4.09 49.53
N ALA A 177 -21.52 4.63 50.35
CA ALA A 177 -22.08 4.07 51.58
C ALA A 177 -21.25 4.06 52.87
N ALA A 178 -21.53 5.04 53.73
CA ALA A 178 -21.81 4.78 55.14
C ALA A 178 -23.00 5.65 55.57
N ALA A 179 -24.16 5.01 55.71
CA ALA A 179 -25.36 5.60 56.27
C ALA A 179 -25.26 5.64 57.80
N GLN A 180 -25.77 6.71 58.44
CA GLN A 180 -26.90 6.67 59.40
C GLN A 180 -26.90 7.86 60.39
N ALA A 181 -28.09 8.49 60.46
CA ALA A 181 -28.78 9.07 61.61
C ALA A 181 -28.27 10.39 62.27
N THR A 182 -29.01 11.47 62.02
CA THR A 182 -29.40 12.50 63.01
C THR A 182 -30.64 11.99 63.80
N PRO A 183 -30.99 12.45 65.05
CA PRO A 183 -31.01 13.86 65.49
C PRO A 183 -30.60 14.20 66.97
N ASN A 184 -30.21 15.48 67.17
CA ASN A 184 -30.34 16.47 68.29
C ASN A 184 -31.11 16.14 69.62
N PRO A 185 -31.17 17.01 70.67
CA PRO A 185 -30.41 18.23 71.06
C PRO A 185 -30.09 18.38 72.60
N VAL A 186 -29.50 19.53 72.96
CA VAL A 186 -29.28 20.20 74.29
C VAL A 186 -28.09 19.73 75.13
#